data_AF-A0A8J3YCM5-F1
#
_entry.id   AF-A0A8J3YCM5-F1
#
_cell.length_a   1.000
_cell.length_b   1.000
_cell.length_c   1.000
_cell.angle_alpha   90.00
_cell.angle_beta   90.00
_cell.angle_gamma   90.00
#
_symmetry.space_group_name_H-M   'P 1'
#
loop_
_entity.id
_entity.type
_entity.pdbx_description
1 polymer ?
#
loop_
_entity_poly.entity_id
_entity_poly.type
_entity_poly.pdbx_seq_one_letter_code
_entity_poly.pdbx_strand_id
1 'polypeptide(L)'
;MAMLLTVVALGLSMVLASVVSAEQRNTRRDTSRMTALAAAQSGLDVALSAVRLARRTDGTGDPQALPCTTAPRPALSGPVSAGGGATFSVRVYYSTTPPVAGTVPSSLWGCGPTATGMPAYALIVSTGTAGISRTMSATYTFTTVIQNEKVPGGIIRSFGNAGTPDYCFAAGSTAPLNTQLLIRPCNPADARQQFAYTAGLTLQLTKIKAGGQRLCVDAGTMALNAPVTFQLCAADLVARQVWGSDDSSAFYVMPNATTRRCMESSAEYADATVQLVAMKSASYCTQPGTWQVQQTFFTSSATGGGKAGPATGQLVNGAQFGRCIDVTADDVTSEYLISFPCKQPLTGEVLWNQRWNVPQVPAGEDHADGPIWTVPTGTTQAYCLRGPGTTARPGYYVVVTTCNPGGIVAAAHQWRVWGDTGNKTTSYRIESLAPGGPGTCLTVTDPAAPNPDLWDETWNINASKLVMGTCNGTDFQKWNASSVSTAATVRDVTER
;
A
#
# COMPACT_ATOMS: atom_id res chain seq x y z
N MET A 1 70.18 32.42 52.43
CA MET A 1 68.82 32.60 51.87
C MET A 1 68.77 32.48 50.35
N ALA A 2 69.69 33.07 49.57
CA ALA A 2 69.65 33.02 48.10
C ALA A 2 69.62 31.60 47.50
N MET A 3 70.40 30.65 48.04
CA MET A 3 70.40 29.25 47.58
C MET A 3 69.08 28.51 47.86
N LEU A 4 68.39 28.84 48.95
CA LEU A 4 67.10 28.21 49.29
C LEU A 4 66.02 28.69 48.31
N LEU A 5 66.04 29.98 47.96
CA LEU A 5 65.13 30.58 46.98
C LEU A 5 65.32 29.98 45.57
N THR A 6 66.56 29.71 45.14
CA THR A 6 66.81 29.10 43.82
C THR A 6 66.36 27.64 43.76
N VAL A 7 66.55 26.86 44.82
CA VAL A 7 66.06 25.47 44.88
C VAL A 7 64.54 25.41 44.90
N VAL A 8 63.87 26.28 45.67
CA VAL A 8 62.41 26.37 45.69
C VAL A 8 61.87 26.82 44.33
N ALA A 9 62.49 27.81 43.68
CA ALA A 9 62.08 28.28 42.36
C ALA A 9 62.24 27.21 41.26
N LEU A 10 63.33 26.45 41.28
CA LEU A 10 63.55 25.33 40.34
C LEU A 10 62.57 24.18 40.60
N GLY A 11 62.32 23.84 41.87
CA GLY A 11 61.33 22.81 42.24
C GLY A 11 59.92 23.17 41.79
N LEU A 12 59.50 24.43 42.01
CA LEU A 12 58.19 24.92 41.57
C LEU A 12 58.07 24.92 40.03
N SER A 13 59.15 25.28 39.32
CA SER A 13 59.18 25.29 37.85
C SER A 13 59.02 23.90 37.25
N MET A 14 59.63 22.85 37.85
CA MET A 14 59.45 21.47 37.39
C MET A 14 58.02 20.95 37.59
N VAL A 15 57.38 21.32 38.71
CA VAL A 15 55.97 20.95 38.98
C VAL A 15 55.03 21.67 38.02
N LEU A 16 55.24 22.96 37.75
CA LEU A 16 54.43 23.70 36.78
C LEU A 16 54.60 23.13 35.36
N ALA A 17 55.81 22.75 34.96
CA ALA A 17 56.07 22.15 33.67
C ALA A 17 55.35 20.80 33.48
N SER A 18 55.27 19.97 34.51
CA SER A 18 54.55 18.68 34.44
C SER A 18 53.04 18.87 34.37
N VAL A 19 52.48 19.83 35.11
CA VAL A 19 51.04 20.18 35.05
C VAL A 19 50.68 20.73 33.66
N VAL A 20 51.44 21.68 33.11
CA VAL A 20 51.19 22.23 31.78
C VAL A 20 51.29 21.14 30.70
N SER A 21 52.25 20.22 30.83
CA SER A 21 52.39 19.10 29.90
C SER A 21 51.20 18.13 29.98
N ALA A 22 50.69 17.87 31.18
CA ALA A 22 49.50 17.05 31.38
C ALA A 22 48.24 17.72 30.79
N GLU A 23 48.05 19.01 31.05
CA GLU A 23 46.94 19.80 30.51
C GLU A 23 46.97 19.88 28.97
N GLN A 24 48.14 20.06 28.37
CA GLN A 24 48.28 20.04 26.91
C GLN A 24 47.91 18.68 26.31
N ARG A 25 48.27 17.57 26.97
CA ARG A 25 47.90 16.22 26.51
C ARG A 25 46.40 15.97 26.66
N ASN A 26 45.81 16.37 27.78
CA ASN A 26 44.37 16.27 28.02
C ASN A 26 43.59 17.09 27.00
N THR A 27 43.97 18.35 26.80
CA THR A 27 43.37 19.24 25.81
C THR A 27 43.46 18.67 24.39
N ARG A 28 44.63 18.14 23.98
CA ARG A 28 44.77 17.50 22.65
C ARG A 28 43.86 16.28 22.52
N ARG A 29 43.76 15.45 23.56
CA ARG A 29 42.91 14.26 23.57
C ARG A 29 41.43 14.63 23.47
N ASP A 30 41.00 15.66 24.18
CA ASP A 30 39.61 16.16 24.14
C ASP A 30 39.29 16.79 22.79
N THR A 31 40.20 17.59 22.21
CA THR A 31 40.04 18.12 20.85
C THR A 31 39.95 17.00 19.82
N SER A 32 40.83 15.99 19.89
CA SER A 32 40.77 14.81 19.02
C SER A 32 39.47 14.02 19.19
N ARG A 33 38.94 13.94 20.41
CA ARG A 33 37.65 13.31 20.70
C ARG A 33 36.49 14.06 20.08
N MET A 34 36.41 15.38 20.29
CA MET A 34 35.35 16.21 19.70
C MET A 34 35.41 16.19 18.17
N THR A 35 36.63 16.23 17.60
CA THR A 35 36.83 16.16 16.15
C THR A 35 36.43 14.80 15.57
N ALA A 36 36.77 13.71 16.27
CA ALA A 36 36.34 12.36 15.87
C ALA A 36 34.81 12.19 15.95
N LEU A 37 34.17 12.76 16.98
CA LEU A 37 32.71 12.74 17.11
C LEU A 37 32.03 13.55 16.00
N ALA A 38 32.52 14.76 15.71
CA ALA A 38 32.02 15.58 14.60
C ALA A 38 32.20 14.89 13.24
N ALA A 39 33.31 14.16 13.05
CA ALA A 39 33.52 13.34 11.86
C ALA A 39 32.51 12.18 11.78
N ALA A 40 32.21 11.53 12.90
CA ALA A 40 31.17 10.49 12.96
C ALA A 40 29.79 11.05 12.60
N GLN A 41 29.42 12.23 13.14
CA GLN A 41 28.18 12.94 12.79
C GLN A 41 28.11 13.25 11.30
N SER A 42 29.19 13.79 10.72
CA SER A 42 29.27 14.10 9.29
C SER A 42 29.03 12.85 8.43
N GLY A 43 29.63 11.71 8.79
CA GLY A 43 29.38 10.46 8.09
C GLY A 43 27.92 10.01 8.16
N LEU A 44 27.26 10.21 9.31
CA LEU A 44 25.85 9.89 9.49
C LEU A 44 24.96 10.74 8.57
N ASP A 45 25.23 12.05 8.46
CA ASP A 45 24.51 12.96 7.58
C ASP A 45 24.72 12.62 6.09
N VAL A 46 25.94 12.27 5.70
CA VAL A 46 26.27 11.83 4.34
C VAL A 46 25.51 10.54 4.00
N ALA A 47 25.46 9.58 4.92
CA ALA A 47 24.75 8.33 4.70
C ALA A 47 23.23 8.50 4.64
N LEU A 48 22.65 9.30 5.53
CA LEU A 48 21.22 9.64 5.47
C LEU A 48 20.87 10.32 4.14
N SER A 49 21.74 11.20 3.65
CA SER A 49 21.56 11.87 2.36
C SER A 49 21.61 10.86 1.20
N ALA A 50 22.58 9.95 1.20
CA ALA A 50 22.67 8.88 0.20
C ALA A 50 21.44 7.97 0.21
N VAL A 51 20.96 7.57 1.39
CA VAL A 51 19.73 6.77 1.55
C VAL A 51 18.50 7.52 1.01
N ARG A 52 18.39 8.83 1.28
CA ARG A 52 17.27 9.67 0.80
C ARG A 52 17.28 9.90 -0.71
N LEU A 53 18.47 9.93 -1.31
CA LEU A 53 18.69 10.10 -2.75
C LEU A 53 18.54 8.78 -3.54
N ALA A 54 18.46 7.63 -2.87
CA ALA A 54 18.21 6.34 -3.50
C ALA A 54 16.77 6.24 -4.02
N ARG A 55 16.50 6.96 -5.12
CA ARG A 55 15.20 7.08 -5.78
C ARG A 55 15.35 6.92 -7.28
N ARG A 56 14.31 6.37 -7.91
CA ARG A 56 14.17 6.35 -9.37
C ARG A 56 13.70 7.71 -9.88
N THR A 57 13.77 7.88 -11.20
CA THR A 57 13.29 9.08 -11.90
C THR A 57 11.78 9.32 -11.74
N ASP A 58 11.01 8.31 -11.37
CA ASP A 58 9.57 8.41 -11.09
C ASP A 58 9.26 8.79 -9.63
N GLY A 59 10.28 9.11 -8.82
CA GLY A 59 10.15 9.49 -7.42
C GLY A 59 10.01 8.32 -6.43
N THR A 60 9.90 7.08 -6.92
CA THR A 60 9.86 5.88 -6.06
C THR A 60 11.24 5.56 -5.48
N GLY A 61 11.29 4.88 -4.34
CA GLY A 61 12.56 4.39 -3.78
C GLY A 61 13.25 3.38 -4.71
N ASP A 62 14.57 3.48 -4.85
CA ASP A 62 15.37 2.53 -5.61
C ASP A 62 16.28 1.70 -4.70
N PRO A 63 15.92 0.44 -4.38
CA PRO A 63 16.76 -0.42 -3.57
C PRO A 63 18.14 -0.66 -4.15
N GLN A 64 18.31 -0.55 -5.48
CA GLN A 64 19.62 -0.73 -6.12
C GLN A 64 20.55 0.48 -5.96
N ALA A 65 19.99 1.66 -5.66
CA ALA A 65 20.75 2.89 -5.42
C ALA A 65 21.09 3.11 -3.94
N LEU A 66 20.62 2.24 -3.05
CA LEU A 66 20.90 2.35 -1.62
C LEU A 66 22.41 2.17 -1.35
N PRO A 67 23.01 2.91 -0.39
CA PRO A 67 24.41 2.73 -0.04
C PRO A 67 24.64 1.37 0.63
N CYS A 68 25.73 0.69 0.26
CA CYS A 68 25.89 -0.72 0.51
C CYS A 68 27.17 -1.10 1.23
N THR A 69 27.04 -1.71 2.41
CA THR A 69 28.17 -2.28 3.14
C THR A 69 28.48 -3.67 2.59
N THR A 70 29.63 -3.84 1.94
CA THR A 70 30.17 -5.16 1.57
C THR A 70 31.35 -5.45 2.48
N ALA A 71 31.20 -6.31 3.48
CA ALA A 71 32.31 -6.63 4.38
C ALA A 71 33.54 -7.07 3.56
N PRO A 72 34.74 -6.48 3.78
CA PRO A 72 35.11 -5.59 4.89
C PRO A 72 34.94 -4.07 4.63
N ARG A 73 34.52 -3.67 3.43
CA ARG A 73 34.43 -2.27 2.98
C ARG A 73 33.22 -1.53 3.58
N PRO A 74 33.41 -0.29 4.06
CA PRO A 74 32.30 0.56 4.43
C PRO A 74 31.45 0.91 3.21
N ALA A 75 30.19 1.27 3.45
CA ALA A 75 29.30 1.75 2.40
C ALA A 75 29.76 3.11 1.86
N LEU A 76 30.22 3.98 2.76
CA LEU A 76 30.67 5.34 2.46
C LEU A 76 31.87 5.66 3.34
N SER A 77 32.87 6.35 2.80
CA SER A 77 33.99 6.84 3.59
C SER A 77 34.60 8.06 2.91
N GLY A 78 35.15 8.98 3.69
CA GLY A 78 35.81 10.15 3.13
C GLY A 78 36.37 11.09 4.19
N PRO A 79 37.12 12.11 3.77
CA PRO A 79 37.51 13.21 4.63
C PRO A 79 36.31 14.10 4.95
N VAL A 80 36.31 14.72 6.14
CA VAL A 80 35.27 15.71 6.53
C VAL A 80 35.49 17.05 5.79
N SER A 81 36.73 17.36 5.44
CA SER A 81 37.10 18.57 4.68
C SER A 81 38.37 18.34 3.86
N ALA A 82 38.60 19.15 2.82
CA ALA A 82 39.71 18.99 1.89
C ALA A 82 41.12 19.21 2.52
N GLY A 83 41.21 19.83 3.70
CA GLY A 83 42.48 20.13 4.38
C GLY A 83 42.60 19.56 5.81
N GLY A 84 41.56 18.89 6.31
CA GLY A 84 41.56 18.30 7.64
C GLY A 84 42.01 16.83 7.65
N GLY A 85 42.69 16.40 8.73
CA GLY A 85 43.04 14.99 8.93
C GLY A 85 41.89 14.11 9.44
N ALA A 86 40.71 14.68 9.66
CA ALA A 86 39.55 13.96 10.16
C ALA A 86 38.81 13.22 9.03
N THR A 87 38.54 11.94 9.24
CA THR A 87 37.85 11.08 8.26
C THR A 87 36.68 10.37 8.90
N PHE A 88 35.73 9.92 8.08
CA PHE A 88 34.61 9.08 8.51
C PHE A 88 34.55 7.79 7.69
N SER A 89 33.94 6.77 8.28
CA SER A 89 33.65 5.48 7.66
C SER A 89 32.28 5.01 8.12
N VAL A 90 31.36 4.79 7.18
CA VAL A 90 29.95 4.46 7.46
C VAL A 90 29.62 3.06 6.98
N ARG A 91 28.93 2.32 7.83
CA ARG A 91 28.28 1.06 7.50
C ARG A 91 26.78 1.25 7.60
N VAL A 92 26.09 0.90 6.53
CA VAL A 92 24.63 0.86 6.47
C VAL A 92 24.16 -0.59 6.40
N TYR A 93 23.19 -0.90 7.22
CA TYR A 93 22.58 -2.21 7.33
C TYR A 93 21.06 -2.09 7.19
N TYR A 94 20.43 -3.03 6.51
CA TYR A 94 19.01 -2.96 6.20
C TYR A 94 18.22 -4.07 6.90
N SER A 95 16.98 -3.76 7.32
CA SER A 95 16.08 -4.69 8.01
C SER A 95 14.61 -4.42 7.67
N THR A 96 13.78 -5.46 7.78
CA THR A 96 12.31 -5.36 7.77
C THR A 96 11.73 -5.09 9.16
N THR A 97 12.50 -5.38 10.23
CA THR A 97 12.12 -5.13 11.62
C THR A 97 12.99 -4.03 12.24
N PRO A 98 12.47 -3.27 13.23
CA PRO A 98 13.27 -2.27 13.94
C PRO A 98 14.55 -2.89 14.52
N PRO A 99 15.74 -2.37 14.21
CA PRO A 99 16.96 -2.79 14.88
C PRO A 99 16.94 -2.33 16.35
N VAL A 100 17.55 -3.13 17.23
CA VAL A 100 17.78 -2.71 18.61
C VAL A 100 18.91 -1.68 18.62
N ALA A 101 18.74 -0.59 19.35
CA ALA A 101 19.74 0.47 19.44
C ALA A 101 21.12 -0.07 19.85
N GLY A 102 22.16 0.30 19.11
CA GLY A 102 23.56 -0.03 19.43
C GLY A 102 24.00 -1.47 19.17
N THR A 103 23.13 -2.36 18.70
CA THR A 103 23.52 -3.71 18.25
C THR A 103 23.41 -3.83 16.74
N VAL A 104 24.35 -4.56 16.13
CA VAL A 104 24.25 -4.96 14.72
C VAL A 104 23.64 -6.38 14.71
N PRO A 105 22.31 -6.53 14.51
CA PRO A 105 21.69 -7.84 14.40
C PRO A 105 22.39 -8.74 13.36
N SER A 106 22.51 -10.03 13.67
CA SER A 106 23.00 -11.05 12.74
C SER A 106 22.08 -11.23 11.52
N SER A 107 20.84 -10.77 11.62
CA SER A 107 19.82 -10.77 10.56
C SER A 107 19.91 -9.59 9.58
N LEU A 108 20.87 -8.67 9.77
CA LEU A 108 21.02 -7.52 8.89
C LEU A 108 21.68 -7.91 7.57
N TRP A 109 21.01 -7.58 6.47
CA TRP A 109 21.54 -7.84 5.14
C TRP A 109 22.46 -6.70 4.71
N GLY A 110 23.70 -7.03 4.35
CA GLY A 110 24.49 -6.20 3.44
C GLY A 110 23.79 -6.20 2.08
N CYS A 111 23.91 -5.11 1.31
CA CYS A 111 23.23 -5.08 0.02
C CYS A 111 23.69 -6.21 -0.89
N GLY A 112 22.73 -6.82 -1.55
CA GLY A 112 22.96 -7.73 -2.66
C GLY A 112 21.65 -8.02 -3.38
N PRO A 113 21.70 -8.47 -4.64
CA PRO A 113 20.53 -8.86 -5.43
C PRO A 113 19.72 -10.02 -4.82
N THR A 114 20.21 -10.60 -3.73
CA THR A 114 19.61 -11.71 -2.97
C THR A 114 18.79 -11.25 -1.76
N ALA A 115 18.74 -9.95 -1.43
CA ALA A 115 17.88 -9.44 -0.36
C ALA A 115 16.41 -9.54 -0.80
N THR A 116 15.74 -10.63 -0.40
CA THR A 116 14.32 -10.86 -0.62
C THR A 116 13.48 -10.00 0.32
N GLY A 117 13.44 -8.69 0.09
CA GLY A 117 12.56 -7.80 0.84
C GLY A 117 12.87 -6.32 0.66
N MET A 118 11.82 -5.50 0.62
CA MET A 118 11.94 -4.04 0.67
C MET A 118 12.27 -3.63 2.11
N PRO A 119 13.38 -2.92 2.37
CA PRO A 119 13.76 -2.58 3.74
C PRO A 119 12.82 -1.54 4.34
N ALA A 120 12.40 -1.78 5.58
CA ALA A 120 11.60 -0.82 6.35
C ALA A 120 12.49 0.07 7.24
N TYR A 121 13.67 -0.43 7.61
CA TYR A 121 14.63 0.25 8.46
C TYR A 121 16.05 0.16 7.90
N ALA A 122 16.87 1.17 8.19
CA ALA A 122 18.32 1.14 8.04
C ALA A 122 19.00 1.49 9.36
N LEU A 123 19.92 0.65 9.81
CA LEU A 123 20.87 0.97 10.89
C LEU A 123 22.12 1.58 10.23
N ILE A 124 22.41 2.83 10.57
CA ILE A 124 23.56 3.57 10.07
C ILE A 124 24.57 3.65 11.22
N VAL A 125 25.77 3.12 11.00
CA VAL A 125 26.87 3.15 11.96
C VAL A 125 28.03 3.93 11.34
N SER A 126 28.36 5.09 11.90
CA SER A 126 29.41 5.98 11.42
C SER A 126 30.56 6.06 12.41
N THR A 127 31.77 5.73 11.98
CA THR A 127 32.99 5.87 12.79
C THR A 127 33.80 7.04 12.26
N GLY A 128 33.99 8.07 13.07
CA GLY A 128 34.85 9.20 12.79
C GLY A 128 36.24 9.03 13.42
N THR A 129 37.28 9.47 12.73
CA THR A 129 38.69 9.32 13.15
C THR A 129 39.43 10.65 13.04
N ALA A 130 40.08 11.08 14.14
CA ALA A 130 40.91 12.28 14.22
C ALA A 130 42.05 12.09 15.23
N GLY A 131 42.92 11.10 14.98
CA GLY A 131 43.94 10.61 15.92
C GLY A 131 43.38 9.62 16.96
N ILE A 132 42.10 9.73 17.30
CA ILE A 132 41.31 8.70 17.98
C ILE A 132 40.02 8.43 17.18
N SER A 133 39.34 7.32 17.46
CA SER A 133 38.06 6.98 16.81
C SER A 133 36.87 7.11 17.76
N ARG A 134 35.73 7.56 17.21
CA ARG A 134 34.42 7.58 17.89
C ARG A 134 33.36 7.03 16.96
N THR A 135 32.40 6.30 17.50
CA THR A 135 31.34 5.69 16.69
C THR A 135 29.98 6.22 17.11
N MET A 136 29.17 6.59 16.13
CA MET A 136 27.76 6.90 16.31
C MET A 136 26.91 5.91 15.54
N SER A 137 25.72 5.62 16.05
CA SER A 137 24.71 4.87 15.32
C SER A 137 23.35 5.53 15.38
N ALA A 138 22.55 5.36 14.34
CA ALA A 138 21.15 5.78 14.31
C ALA A 138 20.32 4.83 13.45
N THR A 139 19.03 4.76 13.78
CA THR A 139 18.03 4.02 13.01
C THR A 139 17.27 4.98 12.12
N TYR A 140 17.38 4.82 10.80
CA TYR A 140 16.52 5.47 9.83
C TYR A 140 15.33 4.59 9.52
N THR A 141 14.13 5.12 9.70
CA THR A 141 12.90 4.47 9.24
C THR A 141 12.62 4.99 7.84
N PHE A 142 12.53 4.09 6.86
CA PHE A 142 12.12 4.51 5.53
C PHE A 142 10.68 5.00 5.60
N THR A 143 10.37 6.07 4.86
CA THR A 143 9.03 6.18 4.30
C THR A 143 8.90 5.10 3.26
N THR A 144 8.66 3.88 3.73
CA THR A 144 7.74 3.06 3.02
C THR A 144 6.45 3.85 3.11
N VAL A 145 5.98 4.31 1.95
CA VAL A 145 4.54 4.25 1.73
C VAL A 145 4.26 2.78 2.05
N ILE A 146 3.84 2.48 3.28
CA ILE A 146 3.39 1.13 3.60
C ILE A 146 2.40 0.86 2.48
N GLN A 147 2.60 -0.26 1.79
CA GLN A 147 1.94 -0.65 0.54
C GLN A 147 0.41 -0.79 0.66
N ASN A 148 -0.29 0.11 1.34
CA ASN A 148 -1.70 0.37 1.15
C ASN A 148 -1.92 1.15 -0.16
N GLU A 149 -0.92 1.90 -0.65
CA GLU A 149 -0.75 1.99 -2.10
C GLU A 149 -0.07 0.69 -2.55
N LYS A 150 -0.85 -0.39 -2.63
CA LYS A 150 -0.48 -1.46 -3.56
C LYS A 150 -0.34 -0.76 -4.89
N VAL A 151 0.89 -0.64 -5.41
CA VAL A 151 1.11 -0.16 -6.79
C VAL A 151 0.22 -1.03 -7.63
N PRO A 152 -0.91 -0.51 -8.15
CA PRO A 152 -1.94 -1.40 -8.63
C PRO A 152 -1.36 -2.14 -9.84
N GLY A 153 -1.63 -3.42 -9.92
CA GLY A 153 -0.93 -4.35 -10.79
C GLY A 153 -1.54 -5.73 -10.63
N GLY A 154 -2.64 -5.95 -11.32
CA GLY A 154 -3.37 -7.20 -11.29
C GLY A 154 -4.06 -7.47 -12.62
N ILE A 155 -4.49 -8.70 -12.78
CA ILE A 155 -5.22 -9.14 -13.97
C ILE A 155 -6.68 -8.69 -13.91
N ILE A 156 -7.29 -8.50 -15.08
CA ILE A 156 -8.72 -8.29 -15.23
C ILE A 156 -9.25 -9.52 -15.96
N ARG A 157 -10.05 -10.33 -15.25
CA ARG A 157 -10.55 -11.62 -15.72
C ARG A 157 -11.86 -11.43 -16.47
N SER A 158 -12.05 -12.12 -17.57
CA SER A 158 -13.38 -12.34 -18.16
C SER A 158 -14.18 -13.26 -17.24
N PHE A 159 -15.48 -13.04 -17.12
CA PHE A 159 -16.36 -14.07 -16.62
C PHE A 159 -16.22 -15.32 -17.50
N GLY A 160 -16.23 -16.50 -16.90
CA GLY A 160 -16.07 -17.76 -17.60
C GLY A 160 -17.05 -18.79 -17.08
N ASN A 161 -17.48 -19.70 -17.95
CA ASN A 161 -18.29 -20.84 -17.55
C ASN A 161 -17.41 -21.87 -16.81
N ALA A 162 -18.00 -22.64 -15.89
CA ALA A 162 -17.30 -23.76 -15.27
C ALA A 162 -16.69 -24.69 -16.34
N GLY A 163 -15.43 -25.08 -16.13
CA GLY A 163 -14.69 -25.93 -17.06
C GLY A 163 -14.08 -25.22 -18.27
N THR A 164 -14.27 -23.90 -18.44
CA THR A 164 -13.56 -23.11 -19.45
C THR A 164 -12.24 -22.55 -18.90
N PRO A 165 -11.21 -22.34 -19.76
CA PRO A 165 -9.99 -21.68 -19.32
C PRO A 165 -10.27 -20.29 -18.75
N ASP A 166 -9.54 -19.91 -17.70
CA ASP A 166 -9.58 -18.56 -17.14
C ASP A 166 -8.94 -17.58 -18.14
N TYR A 167 -9.71 -16.58 -18.57
CA TYR A 167 -9.30 -15.62 -19.58
C TYR A 167 -9.19 -14.21 -18.98
N CYS A 168 -8.23 -13.42 -19.46
CA CYS A 168 -7.87 -12.12 -18.94
C CYS A 168 -7.64 -11.11 -20.05
N PHE A 169 -7.81 -9.83 -19.72
CA PHE A 169 -7.34 -8.73 -20.55
C PHE A 169 -5.84 -8.86 -20.81
N ALA A 170 -5.44 -8.61 -22.05
CA ALA A 170 -4.05 -8.67 -22.47
C ALA A 170 -3.75 -7.67 -23.58
N ALA A 171 -2.56 -7.10 -23.53
CA ALA A 171 -1.91 -6.54 -24.72
C ALA A 171 -1.41 -7.66 -25.64
N GLY A 172 -1.51 -7.46 -26.97
CA GLY A 172 -0.99 -8.41 -27.95
C GLY A 172 0.54 -8.53 -27.94
N SER A 173 1.25 -7.46 -27.57
CA SER A 173 2.72 -7.39 -27.55
C SER A 173 3.24 -6.58 -26.35
N THR A 174 4.57 -6.53 -26.18
CA THR A 174 5.25 -5.70 -25.17
C THR A 174 5.40 -4.23 -25.58
N ALA A 175 4.94 -3.86 -26.78
CA ALA A 175 4.88 -2.48 -27.26
C ALA A 175 3.50 -2.19 -27.90
N PRO A 176 2.40 -2.22 -27.12
CA PRO A 176 1.05 -2.30 -27.67
C PRO A 176 0.45 -0.95 -28.08
N LEU A 177 1.24 0.10 -28.30
CA LEU A 177 0.71 1.41 -28.69
C LEU A 177 -0.08 1.29 -30.01
N ASN A 178 -1.32 1.80 -30.03
CA ASN A 178 -2.29 1.68 -31.13
C ASN A 178 -2.76 0.25 -31.46
N THR A 179 -2.53 -0.72 -30.58
CA THR A 179 -3.02 -2.09 -30.76
C THR A 179 -4.31 -2.33 -29.98
N GLN A 180 -5.11 -3.30 -30.43
CA GLN A 180 -6.38 -3.64 -29.79
C GLN A 180 -6.16 -4.39 -28.47
N LEU A 181 -7.07 -4.19 -27.52
CA LEU A 181 -7.19 -4.99 -26.31
C LEU A 181 -7.69 -6.40 -26.67
N LEU A 182 -7.00 -7.41 -26.14
CA LEU A 182 -7.31 -8.82 -26.38
C LEU A 182 -7.75 -9.52 -25.10
N ILE A 183 -8.41 -10.65 -25.26
CA ILE A 183 -8.67 -11.64 -24.22
C ILE A 183 -7.69 -12.82 -24.40
N ARG A 184 -6.97 -13.25 -23.36
CA ARG A 184 -5.99 -14.36 -23.42
C ARG A 184 -6.03 -15.19 -22.15
N PRO A 185 -5.54 -16.45 -22.15
CA PRO A 185 -5.44 -17.23 -20.92
C PRO A 185 -4.72 -16.44 -19.82
N CYS A 186 -5.28 -16.45 -18.61
CA CYS A 186 -4.76 -15.67 -17.50
C CYS A 186 -3.37 -16.14 -17.09
N ASN A 187 -2.43 -15.19 -17.01
CA ASN A 187 -1.09 -15.38 -16.49
C ASN A 187 -0.69 -14.16 -15.64
N PRO A 188 -0.82 -14.25 -14.30
CA PRO A 188 -0.44 -13.16 -13.39
C PRO A 188 1.04 -12.73 -13.46
N ALA A 189 1.91 -13.52 -14.10
CA ALA A 189 3.31 -13.13 -14.32
C ALA A 189 3.54 -12.39 -15.65
N ASP A 190 2.56 -12.40 -16.57
CA ASP A 190 2.68 -11.73 -17.86
C ASP A 190 2.46 -10.22 -17.71
N ALA A 191 3.49 -9.43 -17.99
CA ALA A 191 3.48 -7.97 -17.97
C ALA A 191 2.36 -7.35 -18.86
N ARG A 192 1.93 -8.07 -19.90
CA ARG A 192 0.85 -7.65 -20.82
C ARG A 192 -0.54 -7.74 -20.21
N GLN A 193 -0.68 -8.43 -19.08
CA GLN A 193 -1.94 -8.63 -18.37
C GLN A 193 -1.99 -7.88 -17.02
N GLN A 194 -0.98 -7.06 -16.71
CA GLN A 194 -0.90 -6.32 -15.45
C GLN A 194 -1.51 -4.94 -15.59
N PHE A 195 -2.71 -4.76 -15.02
CA PHE A 195 -3.47 -3.53 -15.07
C PHE A 195 -3.56 -2.84 -13.71
N ALA A 196 -3.65 -1.51 -13.75
CA ALA A 196 -4.07 -0.66 -12.64
C ALA A 196 -5.38 0.03 -13.01
N TYR A 197 -6.36 -0.02 -12.10
CA TYR A 197 -7.57 0.79 -12.18
C TYR A 197 -7.45 1.96 -11.20
N THR A 198 -7.16 3.14 -11.75
CA THR A 198 -6.74 4.30 -10.96
C THR A 198 -7.93 5.11 -10.43
N ALA A 199 -7.68 6.03 -9.50
CA ALA A 199 -8.66 7.03 -9.06
C ALA A 199 -9.13 7.97 -10.20
N GLY A 200 -8.44 8.02 -11.34
CA GLY A 200 -8.93 8.67 -12.55
C GLY A 200 -9.96 7.84 -13.31
N LEU A 201 -10.27 6.64 -12.83
CA LEU A 201 -11.02 5.59 -13.53
C LEU A 201 -10.40 5.20 -14.88
N THR A 202 -9.07 5.29 -14.98
CA THR A 202 -8.33 4.83 -16.15
C THR A 202 -7.80 3.41 -15.91
N LEU A 203 -7.87 2.55 -16.91
CA LEU A 203 -7.23 1.23 -16.90
C LEU A 203 -5.84 1.35 -17.54
N GLN A 204 -4.77 1.18 -16.77
CA GLN A 204 -3.39 1.40 -17.20
C GLN A 204 -2.58 0.11 -17.21
N LEU A 205 -1.74 -0.12 -18.20
CA LEU A 205 -0.70 -1.15 -18.12
C LEU A 205 0.41 -0.70 -17.16
N THR A 206 0.76 -1.57 -16.21
CA THR A 206 1.64 -1.18 -15.09
C THR A 206 3.09 -1.57 -15.31
N LYS A 207 3.32 -2.57 -16.16
CA LYS A 207 4.65 -3.12 -16.47
C LYS A 207 5.14 -2.77 -17.87
N ILE A 208 4.30 -2.18 -18.71
CA ILE A 208 4.63 -1.82 -20.10
C ILE A 208 4.48 -0.31 -20.27
N LYS A 209 5.46 0.32 -20.93
CA LYS A 209 5.50 1.74 -21.24
C LYS A 209 5.90 1.94 -22.70
N ALA A 210 5.45 3.03 -23.31
CA ALA A 210 5.88 3.47 -24.64
C ALA A 210 6.55 4.85 -24.52
N GLY A 211 7.81 4.97 -24.93
CA GLY A 211 8.55 6.24 -24.78
C GLY A 211 8.65 6.74 -23.34
N GLY A 212 8.67 5.83 -22.35
CA GLY A 212 8.67 6.16 -20.92
C GLY A 212 7.29 6.54 -20.34
N GLN A 213 6.26 6.68 -21.18
CA GLN A 213 4.90 6.99 -20.75
C GLN A 213 4.06 5.73 -20.56
N ARG A 214 3.06 5.80 -19.67
CA ARG A 214 2.12 4.70 -19.41
C ARG A 214 1.13 4.56 -20.56
N LEU A 215 0.65 3.34 -20.78
CA LEU A 215 -0.40 3.03 -21.75
C LEU A 215 -1.73 2.82 -21.03
N CYS A 216 -2.78 3.45 -21.55
CA CYS A 216 -4.14 3.39 -21.06
C CYS A 216 -5.03 2.66 -22.07
N VAL A 217 -6.02 1.93 -21.56
CA VAL A 217 -7.11 1.39 -22.38
C VAL A 217 -8.00 2.55 -22.83
N ASP A 218 -8.22 2.66 -24.14
CA ASP A 218 -8.84 3.80 -24.81
C ASP A 218 -9.97 3.32 -25.73
N ALA A 219 -11.13 3.94 -25.58
CA ALA A 219 -12.36 3.66 -26.32
C ALA A 219 -12.38 4.23 -27.75
N GLY A 220 -11.29 4.84 -28.22
CA GLY A 220 -11.13 5.40 -29.56
C GLY A 220 -12.16 6.50 -29.84
N THR A 221 -12.95 6.32 -30.90
CA THR A 221 -14.02 7.24 -31.29
C THR A 221 -15.26 7.15 -30.39
N MET A 222 -15.32 6.17 -29.48
CA MET A 222 -16.48 5.84 -28.66
C MET A 222 -17.75 5.52 -29.46
N ALA A 223 -17.62 5.19 -30.75
CA ALA A 223 -18.70 4.72 -31.60
C ALA A 223 -19.03 3.24 -31.32
N LEU A 224 -20.21 2.78 -31.74
CA LEU A 224 -20.52 1.35 -31.72
C LEU A 224 -19.56 0.58 -32.63
N ASN A 225 -19.15 -0.61 -32.20
CA ASN A 225 -18.15 -1.47 -32.81
C ASN A 225 -16.75 -0.86 -32.93
N ALA A 226 -16.51 0.30 -32.29
CA ALA A 226 -15.16 0.85 -32.23
C ALA A 226 -14.26 -0.11 -31.44
N PRO A 227 -13.04 -0.39 -31.92
CA PRO A 227 -12.10 -1.23 -31.20
C PRO A 227 -11.63 -0.53 -29.94
N VAL A 228 -11.52 -1.27 -28.84
CA VAL A 228 -10.86 -0.81 -27.63
C VAL A 228 -9.37 -1.01 -27.80
N THR A 229 -8.57 0.05 -27.69
CA THR A 229 -7.13 0.03 -28.01
C THR A 229 -6.28 0.52 -26.85
N PHE A 230 -4.97 0.32 -26.95
CA PHE A 230 -4.00 0.94 -26.05
C PHE A 230 -3.46 2.23 -26.64
N GLN A 231 -3.59 3.32 -25.89
CA GLN A 231 -3.07 4.64 -26.22
C GLN A 231 -2.14 5.15 -25.13
N LEU A 232 -1.34 6.18 -25.41
CA LEU A 232 -0.66 6.92 -24.36
C LEU A 232 -1.72 7.44 -23.38
N CYS A 233 -1.47 7.27 -22.08
CA CYS A 233 -2.32 7.89 -21.07
C CYS A 233 -2.31 9.41 -21.26
N ALA A 234 -3.49 10.01 -21.38
CA ALA A 234 -3.61 11.45 -21.50
C ALA A 234 -3.09 12.15 -20.23
N ALA A 235 -2.48 13.32 -20.39
CA ALA A 235 -2.01 14.12 -19.26
C ALA A 235 -3.19 14.59 -18.38
N ASP A 236 -4.30 14.95 -19.03
CA ASP A 236 -5.59 15.25 -18.41
C ASP A 236 -6.57 14.10 -18.66
N LEU A 237 -7.56 13.93 -17.78
CA LEU A 237 -8.60 12.91 -17.96
C LEU A 237 -9.43 13.20 -19.22
N VAL A 238 -9.42 12.27 -20.16
CA VAL A 238 -10.25 12.31 -21.37
C VAL A 238 -11.30 11.21 -21.30
N ALA A 239 -12.55 11.53 -21.69
CA ALA A 239 -13.69 10.62 -21.54
C ALA A 239 -13.47 9.21 -22.12
N ARG A 240 -12.75 9.11 -23.25
CA ARG A 240 -12.44 7.82 -23.89
C ARG A 240 -11.47 6.92 -23.10
N GLN A 241 -10.77 7.45 -22.09
CA GLN A 241 -9.90 6.68 -21.20
C GLN A 241 -10.50 6.50 -19.80
N VAL A 242 -11.71 7.01 -19.56
CA VAL A 242 -12.42 6.95 -18.29
C VAL A 242 -13.47 5.85 -18.38
N TRP A 243 -13.23 4.75 -17.65
CA TRP A 243 -14.06 3.55 -17.67
C TRP A 243 -14.84 3.44 -16.37
N GLY A 244 -16.16 3.35 -16.45
CA GLY A 244 -16.98 2.90 -15.34
C GLY A 244 -17.05 1.38 -15.29
N SER A 245 -17.40 0.85 -14.12
CA SER A 245 -17.77 -0.56 -13.95
C SER A 245 -19.12 -0.64 -13.24
N ASP A 246 -20.08 -1.33 -13.84
CA ASP A 246 -21.43 -1.46 -13.31
C ASP A 246 -21.58 -2.67 -12.36
N ASP A 247 -22.82 -2.96 -11.97
CA ASP A 247 -23.19 -4.03 -11.05
C ASP A 247 -22.77 -5.43 -11.53
N SER A 248 -22.87 -5.64 -12.84
CA SER A 248 -22.50 -6.90 -13.50
C SER A 248 -21.02 -6.94 -13.86
N SER A 249 -20.22 -6.08 -13.23
CA SER A 249 -18.78 -5.90 -13.49
C SER A 249 -18.47 -5.63 -14.96
N ALA A 250 -19.37 -4.98 -15.69
CA ALA A 250 -19.14 -4.64 -17.08
C ALA A 250 -18.54 -3.24 -17.20
N PHE A 251 -17.46 -3.14 -17.98
CA PHE A 251 -16.79 -1.86 -18.22
C PHE A 251 -17.52 -1.04 -19.28
N TYR A 252 -17.64 0.27 -19.06
CA TYR A 252 -18.27 1.16 -20.02
C TYR A 252 -17.65 2.56 -20.06
N VAL A 253 -17.79 3.23 -21.21
CA VAL A 253 -17.56 4.67 -21.36
C VAL A 253 -18.87 5.43 -21.56
N MET A 254 -18.82 6.74 -21.35
CA MET A 254 -19.95 7.64 -21.58
C MET A 254 -19.57 8.70 -22.63
N PRO A 255 -19.97 8.53 -23.91
CA PRO A 255 -19.77 9.56 -24.93
C PRO A 255 -20.48 10.89 -24.60
N ASN A 256 -21.53 10.82 -23.77
CA ASN A 256 -22.28 11.95 -23.22
C ASN A 256 -22.94 11.52 -21.90
N ALA A 257 -23.63 12.44 -21.23
CA ALA A 257 -24.19 12.22 -19.89
C ALA A 257 -25.23 11.09 -19.78
N THR A 258 -25.86 10.68 -20.88
CA THR A 258 -26.97 9.70 -20.87
C THR A 258 -26.68 8.42 -21.63
N THR A 259 -25.66 8.43 -22.47
CA THR A 259 -25.32 7.30 -23.34
C THR A 259 -24.16 6.53 -22.76
N ARG A 260 -24.31 5.22 -22.58
CA ARG A 260 -23.19 4.32 -22.25
C ARG A 260 -22.81 3.44 -23.45
N ARG A 261 -21.54 3.06 -23.50
CA ARG A 261 -20.97 2.09 -24.45
C ARG A 261 -20.15 1.09 -23.68
N CYS A 262 -20.49 -0.18 -23.85
CA CYS A 262 -20.00 -1.27 -23.02
C CYS A 262 -18.86 -1.99 -23.74
N MET A 263 -17.85 -2.44 -23.00
CA MET A 263 -16.89 -3.38 -23.54
C MET A 263 -17.58 -4.73 -23.82
N GLU A 264 -17.30 -5.32 -24.97
CA GLU A 264 -17.68 -6.69 -25.32
C GLU A 264 -16.50 -7.39 -26.00
N SER A 265 -16.16 -8.60 -25.58
CA SER A 265 -15.24 -9.45 -26.32
C SER A 265 -15.95 -10.06 -27.52
N SER A 266 -15.25 -10.15 -28.66
CA SER A 266 -15.82 -10.71 -29.89
C SER A 266 -16.16 -12.21 -29.77
N ALA A 267 -15.58 -12.90 -28.77
CA ALA A 267 -15.84 -14.30 -28.47
C ALA A 267 -15.34 -14.71 -27.06
N GLU A 268 -15.64 -15.95 -26.68
CA GLU A 268 -15.28 -16.59 -25.40
C GLU A 268 -13.99 -17.44 -25.51
N TYR A 269 -12.99 -16.99 -26.27
CA TYR A 269 -11.74 -17.75 -26.46
C TYR A 269 -10.50 -16.84 -26.55
N ALA A 270 -9.33 -17.48 -26.55
CA ALA A 270 -8.04 -16.80 -26.63
C ALA A 270 -7.92 -15.94 -27.91
N ASP A 271 -7.30 -14.78 -27.75
CA ASP A 271 -7.11 -13.77 -28.80
C ASP A 271 -8.40 -13.12 -29.32
N ALA A 272 -9.54 -13.31 -28.63
CA ALA A 272 -10.73 -12.52 -28.90
C ALA A 272 -10.43 -11.02 -28.69
N THR A 273 -10.95 -10.20 -29.60
CA THR A 273 -10.74 -8.76 -29.59
C THR A 273 -11.83 -8.06 -28.77
N VAL A 274 -11.55 -6.91 -28.16
CA VAL A 274 -12.54 -6.13 -27.41
C VAL A 274 -13.01 -4.93 -28.22
N GLN A 275 -14.33 -4.71 -28.24
CA GLN A 275 -15.00 -3.61 -28.94
C GLN A 275 -16.08 -2.96 -28.06
N LEU A 276 -16.62 -1.83 -28.53
CA LEU A 276 -17.74 -1.16 -27.87
C LEU A 276 -19.08 -1.61 -28.42
N VAL A 277 -20.04 -1.89 -27.55
CA VAL A 277 -21.43 -2.19 -27.91
C VAL A 277 -22.43 -1.31 -27.17
N ALA A 278 -23.69 -1.36 -27.60
CA ALA A 278 -24.79 -0.70 -26.90
C ALA A 278 -25.10 -1.42 -25.59
N MET A 279 -25.71 -0.70 -24.65
CA MET A 279 -26.27 -1.32 -23.45
C MET A 279 -27.34 -2.35 -23.84
N LYS A 280 -27.42 -3.46 -23.11
CA LYS A 280 -28.48 -4.47 -23.30
C LYS A 280 -29.73 -4.12 -22.48
N SER A 281 -29.64 -3.19 -21.53
CA SER A 281 -30.76 -2.67 -20.74
C SER A 281 -30.66 -1.17 -20.48
N ALA A 282 -31.67 -0.58 -19.81
CA ALA A 282 -31.69 0.86 -19.51
C ALA A 282 -30.55 1.31 -18.57
N SER A 283 -30.05 0.40 -17.73
CA SER A 283 -29.12 0.73 -16.64
C SER A 283 -27.84 -0.10 -16.65
N TYR A 284 -27.78 -1.20 -17.40
CA TYR A 284 -26.68 -2.16 -17.35
C TYR A 284 -26.19 -2.54 -18.75
N CYS A 285 -24.90 -2.84 -18.81
CA CYS A 285 -24.27 -3.34 -20.01
C CYS A 285 -24.68 -4.77 -20.36
N THR A 286 -25.06 -5.56 -19.37
CA THR A 286 -25.68 -6.88 -19.50
C THR A 286 -27.20 -6.79 -19.32
N GLN A 287 -27.90 -7.93 -19.44
CA GLN A 287 -29.27 -8.01 -18.95
C GLN A 287 -29.26 -7.96 -17.41
N PRO A 288 -30.22 -7.26 -16.75
CA PRO A 288 -30.26 -7.17 -15.30
C PRO A 288 -30.27 -8.56 -14.65
N GLY A 289 -29.46 -8.76 -13.61
CA GLY A 289 -29.33 -10.05 -12.93
C GLY A 289 -28.64 -11.16 -13.75
N THR A 290 -28.02 -10.81 -14.88
CA THR A 290 -27.28 -11.78 -15.70
C THR A 290 -25.81 -11.39 -15.83
N TRP A 291 -24.98 -12.41 -15.81
CA TRP A 291 -23.55 -12.33 -16.08
C TRP A 291 -23.31 -12.88 -17.48
N GLN A 292 -22.61 -12.12 -18.33
CA GLN A 292 -22.33 -12.55 -19.70
C GLN A 292 -20.82 -12.66 -19.88
N VAL A 293 -20.36 -13.82 -20.34
CA VAL A 293 -18.94 -14.16 -20.53
C VAL A 293 -18.21 -13.10 -21.36
N GLN A 294 -18.90 -12.50 -22.33
CA GLN A 294 -18.34 -11.51 -23.24
C GLN A 294 -18.35 -10.07 -22.71
N GLN A 295 -19.10 -9.76 -21.64
CA GLN A 295 -19.30 -8.37 -21.18
C GLN A 295 -18.96 -8.16 -19.69
N THR A 296 -18.86 -9.23 -18.91
CA THR A 296 -18.50 -9.18 -17.50
C THR A 296 -17.00 -9.37 -17.32
N PHE A 297 -16.36 -8.44 -16.60
CA PHE A 297 -14.92 -8.46 -16.35
C PHE A 297 -14.59 -8.14 -14.88
N PHE A 298 -14.02 -9.10 -14.16
CA PHE A 298 -13.65 -8.92 -12.75
C PHE A 298 -12.22 -8.42 -12.61
N THR A 299 -12.06 -7.27 -11.97
CA THR A 299 -10.75 -6.83 -11.50
C THR A 299 -10.27 -7.75 -10.37
N SER A 300 -9.05 -8.26 -10.50
CA SER A 300 -8.39 -8.90 -9.37
C SER A 300 -8.20 -7.91 -8.21
N SER A 301 -7.96 -8.44 -7.01
CA SER A 301 -7.74 -7.63 -5.82
C SER A 301 -6.50 -6.72 -5.89
N ALA A 302 -5.54 -7.01 -6.78
CA ALA A 302 -4.35 -6.21 -6.99
C ALA A 302 -4.51 -5.12 -8.06
N THR A 303 -5.56 -5.16 -8.89
CA THR A 303 -5.80 -4.18 -9.96
C THR A 303 -6.12 -2.79 -9.40
N GLY A 304 -6.64 -2.72 -8.17
CA GLY A 304 -6.99 -1.49 -7.47
C GLY A 304 -8.46 -1.11 -7.58
N GLY A 305 -8.93 -0.33 -6.61
CA GLY A 305 -10.35 -0.01 -6.41
C GLY A 305 -10.88 1.16 -7.22
N GLY A 306 -10.11 1.73 -8.16
CA GLY A 306 -10.55 2.90 -8.91
C GLY A 306 -10.74 4.12 -7.98
N LYS A 307 -11.94 4.72 -8.00
CA LYS A 307 -12.35 5.81 -7.08
C LYS A 307 -12.98 5.31 -5.78
N ALA A 308 -13.09 4.00 -5.57
CA ALA A 308 -13.71 3.49 -4.35
C ALA A 308 -12.97 3.95 -3.09
N GLY A 309 -13.75 4.33 -2.09
CA GLY A 309 -13.24 4.69 -0.78
C GLY A 309 -14.26 5.51 0.02
N PRO A 310 -13.80 6.23 1.05
CA PRO A 310 -14.69 7.01 1.92
C PRO A 310 -15.58 8.00 1.16
N ALA A 311 -15.02 8.67 0.13
CA ALA A 311 -15.75 9.66 -0.66
C ALA A 311 -16.91 9.07 -1.48
N THR A 312 -16.86 7.79 -1.82
CA THR A 312 -17.95 7.08 -2.52
C THR A 312 -18.83 6.25 -1.57
N GLY A 313 -18.53 6.27 -0.27
CA GLY A 313 -19.17 5.41 0.73
C GLY A 313 -18.81 3.94 0.59
N GLN A 314 -17.81 3.58 -0.22
CA GLN A 314 -17.36 2.20 -0.36
C GLN A 314 -16.33 1.86 0.72
N LEU A 315 -16.36 0.63 1.23
CA LEU A 315 -15.39 0.10 2.19
C LEU A 315 -14.43 -0.85 1.47
N VAL A 316 -13.25 -0.35 1.09
CA VAL A 316 -12.22 -1.07 0.34
C VAL A 316 -11.31 -1.83 1.30
N ASN A 317 -11.06 -3.12 1.05
CA ASN A 317 -10.16 -3.91 1.91
C ASN A 317 -8.67 -3.66 1.59
N GLY A 318 -7.82 -3.52 2.60
CA GLY A 318 -6.39 -3.24 2.43
C GLY A 318 -5.59 -4.41 1.82
N ALA A 319 -5.89 -5.65 2.20
CA ALA A 319 -5.29 -6.82 1.57
C ALA A 319 -5.86 -7.07 0.18
N GLN A 320 -7.08 -6.63 -0.09
CA GLN A 320 -7.78 -6.82 -1.35
C GLN A 320 -8.18 -5.49 -1.99
N PHE A 321 -7.21 -4.65 -2.34
CA PHE A 321 -7.37 -3.25 -2.73
C PHE A 321 -8.39 -2.95 -3.87
N GLY A 322 -8.68 -3.92 -4.74
CA GLY A 322 -9.73 -3.83 -5.76
C GLY A 322 -11.11 -4.30 -5.32
N ARG A 323 -11.30 -4.64 -4.04
CA ARG A 323 -12.51 -5.27 -3.50
C ARG A 323 -13.15 -4.44 -2.40
N CYS A 324 -14.46 -4.34 -2.47
CA CYS A 324 -15.33 -3.59 -1.58
C CYS A 324 -16.27 -4.54 -0.85
N ILE A 325 -16.71 -4.16 0.36
CA ILE A 325 -17.79 -4.87 1.04
C ILE A 325 -19.05 -4.80 0.19
N ASP A 326 -19.66 -5.95 -0.06
CA ASP A 326 -20.85 -6.12 -0.88
C ASP A 326 -21.89 -6.98 -0.13
N VAL A 327 -23.15 -6.52 -0.16
CA VAL A 327 -24.31 -7.36 0.21
C VAL A 327 -24.52 -8.39 -0.89
N THR A 328 -24.03 -9.61 -0.62
CA THR A 328 -24.00 -10.75 -1.54
C THR A 328 -25.27 -10.85 -2.37
N ALA A 329 -25.13 -10.74 -3.70
CA ALA A 329 -26.21 -10.86 -4.67
C ALA A 329 -27.42 -9.94 -4.39
N ASP A 330 -27.20 -8.78 -3.77
CA ASP A 330 -28.25 -7.84 -3.33
C ASP A 330 -29.25 -8.45 -2.33
N ASP A 331 -28.90 -9.57 -1.70
CA ASP A 331 -29.76 -10.33 -0.81
C ASP A 331 -29.42 -10.06 0.65
N VAL A 332 -30.26 -9.26 1.31
CA VAL A 332 -30.16 -8.96 2.75
C VAL A 332 -30.42 -10.17 3.65
N THR A 333 -30.87 -11.30 3.09
CA THR A 333 -31.06 -12.58 3.80
C THR A 333 -29.86 -13.52 3.68
N SER A 334 -28.84 -13.16 2.90
CA SER A 334 -27.61 -13.94 2.75
C SER A 334 -26.94 -14.18 4.11
N GLU A 335 -26.44 -15.40 4.32
CA GLU A 335 -25.79 -15.81 5.57
C GLU A 335 -24.37 -15.24 5.74
N TYR A 336 -23.88 -14.51 4.74
CA TYR A 336 -22.58 -13.84 4.74
C TYR A 336 -22.56 -12.68 3.76
N LEU A 337 -21.66 -11.72 4.00
CA LEU A 337 -21.29 -10.70 3.03
C LEU A 337 -20.01 -11.11 2.29
N ILE A 338 -19.73 -10.47 1.15
CA ILE A 338 -18.54 -10.74 0.33
C ILE A 338 -17.70 -9.49 0.05
N SER A 339 -16.45 -9.73 -0.29
CA SER A 339 -15.47 -8.76 -0.77
C SER A 339 -15.40 -8.85 -2.29
N PHE A 340 -16.19 -8.01 -2.97
CA PHE A 340 -16.48 -8.09 -4.41
C PHE A 340 -15.79 -6.95 -5.18
N PRO A 341 -15.52 -7.01 -6.52
CA PRO A 341 -14.95 -5.85 -7.21
C PRO A 341 -15.72 -4.58 -6.88
N CYS A 342 -14.97 -3.50 -6.64
CA CYS A 342 -15.57 -2.22 -6.34
C CYS A 342 -16.30 -1.66 -7.57
N LYS A 343 -17.61 -1.42 -7.45
CA LYS A 343 -18.44 -0.79 -8.50
C LYS A 343 -17.98 0.66 -8.70
N GLN A 344 -17.85 1.09 -9.96
CA GLN A 344 -17.32 2.40 -10.34
C GLN A 344 -18.26 3.11 -11.32
N PRO A 345 -19.43 3.59 -10.88
CA PRO A 345 -20.34 4.26 -11.79
C PRO A 345 -19.81 5.64 -12.19
N LEU A 346 -19.80 5.94 -13.50
CA LEU A 346 -19.40 7.27 -13.98
C LEU A 346 -20.43 8.36 -13.66
N THR A 347 -21.68 7.97 -13.40
CA THR A 347 -22.77 8.87 -12.98
C THR A 347 -22.74 9.19 -11.49
N GLY A 348 -21.76 8.65 -10.74
CA GLY A 348 -21.44 9.06 -9.38
C GLY A 348 -22.15 8.29 -8.25
N GLU A 349 -23.29 7.65 -8.50
CA GLU A 349 -23.99 6.90 -7.45
C GLU A 349 -23.66 5.41 -7.48
N VAL A 350 -22.86 4.97 -6.50
CA VAL A 350 -22.60 3.56 -6.20
C VAL A 350 -23.89 2.92 -5.69
N LEU A 351 -24.18 1.71 -6.19
CA LEU A 351 -25.33 0.93 -5.74
C LEU A 351 -25.28 0.63 -4.25
N TRP A 352 -26.45 0.54 -3.64
CA TRP A 352 -26.63 0.46 -2.19
C TRP A 352 -25.84 -0.69 -1.55
N ASN A 353 -25.74 -1.85 -2.20
CA ASN A 353 -25.08 -3.02 -1.64
C ASN A 353 -23.56 -2.85 -1.45
N GLN A 354 -22.94 -1.85 -2.08
CA GLN A 354 -21.55 -1.46 -1.80
C GLN A 354 -21.41 -0.05 -1.22
N ARG A 355 -22.53 0.63 -0.91
CA ARG A 355 -22.53 1.98 -0.36
C ARG A 355 -22.92 1.94 1.11
N TRP A 356 -21.97 2.30 1.96
CA TRP A 356 -22.06 2.20 3.40
C TRP A 356 -21.97 3.58 4.04
N ASN A 357 -22.86 3.83 4.99
CA ASN A 357 -22.72 4.91 5.96
C ASN A 357 -21.84 4.38 7.10
N VAL A 358 -20.72 5.05 7.31
CA VAL A 358 -19.69 4.65 8.27
C VAL A 358 -19.51 5.79 9.28
N PRO A 359 -19.40 5.51 10.59
CA PRO A 359 -19.04 6.51 11.59
C PRO A 359 -17.82 7.31 11.14
N GLN A 360 -17.97 8.63 11.05
CA GLN A 360 -16.88 9.52 10.66
C GLN A 360 -15.99 9.77 11.87
N VAL A 361 -14.69 9.46 11.75
CA VAL A 361 -13.70 9.76 12.79
C VAL A 361 -13.47 11.27 12.83
N PRO A 362 -13.81 11.97 13.94
CA PRO A 362 -13.61 13.40 14.04
C PRO A 362 -12.14 13.80 13.90
N ALA A 363 -11.88 15.03 13.44
CA ALA A 363 -10.52 15.55 13.37
C ALA A 363 -9.88 15.58 14.76
N GLY A 364 -8.70 14.96 14.89
CA GLY A 364 -7.96 14.86 16.16
C GLY A 364 -8.30 13.64 17.02
N GLU A 365 -9.29 12.84 16.62
CA GLU A 365 -9.62 11.58 17.27
C GLU A 365 -9.04 10.38 16.50
N ASP A 366 -8.78 9.29 17.22
CA ASP A 366 -8.26 8.05 16.63
C ASP A 366 -9.38 7.14 16.10
N HIS A 367 -10.62 7.30 16.57
CA HIS A 367 -11.74 6.45 16.21
C HIS A 367 -13.11 7.12 16.38
N ALA A 368 -14.13 6.49 15.81
CA ALA A 368 -15.54 6.78 16.07
C ALA A 368 -16.31 5.47 16.27
N ASP A 369 -17.29 5.50 17.19
CA ASP A 369 -18.15 4.36 17.48
C ASP A 369 -19.54 4.59 16.89
N GLY A 370 -20.16 3.54 16.33
CA GLY A 370 -21.53 3.60 15.81
C GLY A 370 -21.89 2.43 14.88
N PRO A 371 -23.14 2.41 14.37
CA PRO A 371 -23.54 1.46 13.34
C PRO A 371 -22.89 1.76 11.99
N ILE A 372 -22.55 0.70 11.26
CA ILE A 372 -22.26 0.76 9.83
C ILE A 372 -23.49 0.24 9.09
N TRP A 373 -24.03 0.97 8.12
CA TRP A 373 -25.32 0.62 7.51
C TRP A 373 -25.49 1.04 6.06
N THR A 374 -26.43 0.40 5.37
CA THR A 374 -26.85 0.74 4.00
C THR A 374 -28.38 0.80 3.90
N VAL A 375 -28.91 1.41 2.83
CA VAL A 375 -30.34 1.49 2.52
C VAL A 375 -30.55 1.10 1.06
N PRO A 376 -31.31 0.02 0.78
CA PRO A 376 -31.68 -0.36 -0.57
C PRO A 376 -32.36 0.76 -1.34
N THR A 377 -32.01 0.88 -2.62
CA THR A 377 -32.57 1.89 -3.53
C THR A 377 -34.10 1.85 -3.53
N GLY A 378 -34.74 3.01 -3.39
CA GLY A 378 -36.20 3.12 -3.37
C GLY A 378 -36.87 2.72 -2.05
N THR A 379 -36.10 2.42 -1.00
CA THR A 379 -36.62 2.09 0.33
C THR A 379 -36.14 3.07 1.38
N THR A 380 -36.73 3.04 2.58
CA THR A 380 -36.25 3.74 3.77
C THR A 380 -35.71 2.80 4.85
N GLN A 381 -35.74 1.48 4.59
CA GLN A 381 -35.33 0.48 5.55
C GLN A 381 -33.81 0.39 5.58
N ALA A 382 -33.21 0.74 6.71
CA ALA A 382 -31.78 0.59 6.93
C ALA A 382 -31.42 -0.85 7.32
N TYR A 383 -30.28 -1.31 6.82
CA TYR A 383 -29.68 -2.59 7.15
C TYR A 383 -28.29 -2.34 7.74
N CYS A 384 -28.10 -2.71 9.00
CA CYS A 384 -26.85 -2.52 9.72
C CYS A 384 -25.98 -3.76 9.63
N LEU A 385 -24.68 -3.54 9.48
CA LEU A 385 -23.65 -4.56 9.63
C LEU A 385 -23.72 -5.14 11.05
N ARG A 386 -23.86 -6.46 11.16
CA ARG A 386 -24.00 -7.17 12.42
C ARG A 386 -22.81 -8.09 12.64
N GLY A 387 -22.10 -7.89 13.74
CA GLY A 387 -21.07 -8.79 14.22
C GLY A 387 -21.70 -10.04 14.86
N PRO A 388 -21.22 -11.26 14.54
CA PRO A 388 -21.73 -12.49 15.14
C PRO A 388 -21.31 -12.72 16.60
N GLY A 389 -20.36 -11.93 17.13
CA GLY A 389 -19.85 -12.08 18.50
C GLY A 389 -18.95 -13.30 18.70
N THR A 390 -18.55 -13.98 17.64
CA THR A 390 -17.63 -15.13 17.68
C THR A 390 -16.67 -15.11 16.49
N THR A 391 -15.47 -15.64 16.69
CA THR A 391 -14.47 -15.89 15.62
C THR A 391 -14.45 -17.36 15.20
N ALA A 392 -15.27 -18.22 15.82
CA ALA A 392 -15.32 -19.65 15.55
C ALA A 392 -16.27 -19.98 14.38
N ARG A 393 -15.84 -20.90 13.52
CA ARG A 393 -16.71 -21.47 12.48
C ARG A 393 -17.79 -22.37 13.07
N PRO A 394 -18.97 -22.47 12.43
CA PRO A 394 -19.40 -21.73 11.23
C PRO A 394 -19.98 -20.33 11.50
N GLY A 395 -20.11 -19.93 12.77
CA GLY A 395 -20.89 -18.75 13.17
C GLY A 395 -20.18 -17.40 13.00
N TYR A 396 -18.98 -17.35 12.44
CA TYR A 396 -18.15 -16.14 12.39
C TYR A 396 -18.46 -15.16 11.24
N TYR A 397 -19.50 -15.42 10.44
CA TYR A 397 -19.83 -14.59 9.29
C TYR A 397 -20.47 -13.28 9.73
N VAL A 398 -20.07 -12.20 9.06
CA VAL A 398 -20.70 -10.90 9.22
C VAL A 398 -21.84 -10.81 8.22
N VAL A 399 -23.00 -10.34 8.68
CA VAL A 399 -24.23 -10.21 7.90
C VAL A 399 -24.79 -8.81 8.05
N VAL A 400 -25.84 -8.50 7.29
CA VAL A 400 -26.70 -7.35 7.57
C VAL A 400 -28.01 -7.79 8.21
N THR A 401 -28.58 -6.95 9.08
CA THR A 401 -29.96 -7.12 9.54
C THR A 401 -30.66 -5.77 9.60
N THR A 402 -31.99 -5.76 9.61
CA THR A 402 -32.76 -4.54 9.77
C THR A 402 -32.37 -3.80 11.05
N CYS A 403 -32.32 -2.47 11.00
CA CYS A 403 -31.98 -1.62 12.13
C CYS A 403 -32.57 -0.21 11.98
N ASN A 404 -32.47 0.58 13.05
CA ASN A 404 -32.72 2.03 13.04
C ASN A 404 -31.44 2.76 13.47
N PRO A 405 -30.60 3.24 12.54
CA PRO A 405 -29.32 3.87 12.88
C PRO A 405 -29.45 5.18 13.66
N GLY A 406 -30.62 5.82 13.64
CA GLY A 406 -30.92 7.02 14.44
C GLY A 406 -31.47 6.74 15.85
N GLY A 407 -31.66 5.46 16.21
CA GLY A 407 -32.22 5.03 17.49
C GLY A 407 -31.22 4.33 18.41
N ILE A 408 -31.74 3.61 19.41
CA ILE A 408 -30.92 2.70 20.21
C ILE A 408 -30.52 1.51 19.34
N VAL A 409 -29.23 1.39 19.09
CA VAL A 409 -28.65 0.34 18.27
C VAL A 409 -28.14 -0.78 19.19
N ALA A 410 -28.53 -2.03 18.90
CA ALA A 410 -28.09 -3.18 19.68
C ALA A 410 -26.56 -3.33 19.63
N ALA A 411 -25.96 -3.86 20.70
CA ALA A 411 -24.51 -3.98 20.80
C ALA A 411 -23.87 -4.80 19.65
N ALA A 412 -24.60 -5.76 19.08
CA ALA A 412 -24.15 -6.55 17.93
C ALA A 412 -23.99 -5.73 16.62
N HIS A 413 -24.55 -4.53 16.57
CA HIS A 413 -24.45 -3.60 15.43
C HIS A 413 -23.49 -2.44 15.69
N GLN A 414 -22.87 -2.40 16.88
CA GLN A 414 -21.94 -1.33 17.25
C GLN A 414 -20.52 -1.69 16.82
N TRP A 415 -19.89 -0.77 16.11
CA TRP A 415 -18.53 -0.91 15.61
C TRP A 415 -17.70 0.29 16.02
N ARG A 416 -16.42 0.04 16.30
CA ARG A 416 -15.40 1.07 16.41
C ARG A 416 -14.62 1.15 15.12
N VAL A 417 -14.74 2.28 14.43
CA VAL A 417 -14.01 2.55 13.19
C VAL A 417 -12.79 3.39 13.53
N TRP A 418 -11.60 2.84 13.29
CA TRP A 418 -10.34 3.51 13.54
C TRP A 418 -9.89 4.33 12.32
N GLY A 419 -9.44 5.55 12.55
CA GLY A 419 -8.82 6.42 11.53
C GLY A 419 -7.34 6.12 11.34
N ASP A 420 -6.55 7.15 10.97
CA ASP A 420 -5.10 7.04 10.99
C ASP A 420 -4.54 7.32 12.38
N THR A 421 -4.13 6.27 13.10
CA THR A 421 -3.51 6.41 14.42
C THR A 421 -1.99 6.56 14.34
N GLY A 422 -1.40 6.56 13.14
CA GLY A 422 0.04 6.44 12.93
C GLY A 422 0.63 5.07 13.28
N ASN A 423 -0.18 4.10 13.73
CA ASN A 423 0.25 2.75 14.09
C ASN A 423 -0.45 1.72 13.20
N LYS A 424 0.32 1.01 12.37
CA LYS A 424 -0.21 -0.02 11.45
C LYS A 424 -1.13 -1.03 12.15
N THR A 425 -0.88 -1.38 13.40
CA THR A 425 -1.72 -2.36 14.11
C THR A 425 -3.13 -1.83 14.42
N THR A 426 -3.28 -0.53 14.66
CA THR A 426 -4.56 0.08 15.08
C THR A 426 -5.23 0.90 13.97
N SER A 427 -4.48 1.55 13.06
CA SER A 427 -5.07 2.41 12.02
C SER A 427 -6.05 1.65 11.13
N TYR A 428 -7.13 2.29 10.68
CA TYR A 428 -8.04 1.82 9.61
C TYR A 428 -8.71 0.46 9.84
N ARG A 429 -8.82 -0.02 11.07
CA ARG A 429 -9.55 -1.26 11.38
C ARG A 429 -10.98 -0.96 11.80
N ILE A 430 -11.86 -1.93 11.63
CA ILE A 430 -13.23 -1.90 12.11
C ILE A 430 -13.35 -2.99 13.18
N GLU A 431 -13.51 -2.59 14.44
CA GLU A 431 -13.51 -3.45 15.62
C GLU A 431 -14.92 -3.61 16.17
N SER A 432 -15.30 -4.83 16.57
CA SER A 432 -16.63 -5.10 17.12
C SER A 432 -16.73 -4.63 18.57
N LEU A 433 -17.84 -3.95 18.90
CA LEU A 433 -18.19 -3.59 20.27
C LEU A 433 -19.23 -4.54 20.90
N ALA A 434 -19.60 -5.60 20.18
CA ALA A 434 -20.55 -6.60 20.68
C ALA A 434 -19.99 -7.37 21.90
N PRO A 435 -20.82 -7.93 22.80
CA PRO A 435 -20.35 -8.83 23.85
C PRO A 435 -19.57 -10.02 23.27
N GLY A 436 -18.37 -10.29 23.82
CA GLY A 436 -17.43 -11.28 23.24
C GLY A 436 -16.64 -10.77 22.02
N GLY A 437 -16.93 -9.55 21.57
CA GLY A 437 -16.34 -8.88 20.42
C GLY A 437 -15.12 -7.96 20.67
N PRO A 438 -14.85 -7.39 21.87
CA PRO A 438 -13.65 -6.57 22.05
C PRO A 438 -12.38 -7.35 21.69
N GLY A 439 -11.50 -6.75 20.89
CA GLY A 439 -10.33 -7.45 20.33
C GLY A 439 -10.63 -8.33 19.12
N THR A 440 -11.84 -8.29 18.57
CA THR A 440 -12.19 -8.90 17.27
C THR A 440 -12.47 -7.83 16.22
N CYS A 441 -11.95 -8.06 15.02
CA CYS A 441 -11.95 -7.12 13.92
C CYS A 441 -12.68 -7.72 12.71
N LEU A 442 -13.38 -6.86 11.98
CA LEU A 442 -13.91 -7.16 10.66
C LEU A 442 -12.75 -7.49 9.73
N THR A 443 -12.78 -8.68 9.12
CA THR A 443 -11.77 -9.15 8.18
C THR A 443 -12.43 -9.84 7.00
N VAL A 444 -11.64 -10.15 5.97
CA VAL A 444 -12.06 -11.05 4.88
C VAL A 444 -11.28 -12.36 4.98
N THR A 445 -11.86 -13.44 4.43
CA THR A 445 -11.17 -14.73 4.30
C THR A 445 -9.99 -14.63 3.33
N ASP A 446 -8.92 -15.37 3.59
CA ASP A 446 -7.75 -15.39 2.73
C ASP A 446 -8.00 -16.27 1.48
N PRO A 447 -8.02 -15.70 0.26
CA PRO A 447 -8.21 -16.48 -0.96
C PRO A 447 -7.04 -17.39 -1.31
N ALA A 448 -5.87 -17.21 -0.67
CA ALA A 448 -4.71 -18.07 -0.83
C ALA A 448 -4.60 -19.15 0.26
N ALA A 449 -5.55 -19.23 1.19
CA ALA A 449 -5.57 -20.29 2.19
C ALA A 449 -5.71 -21.69 1.52
N PRO A 450 -5.20 -22.78 2.14
CA PRO A 450 -5.30 -24.13 1.57
C PRO A 450 -6.74 -24.59 1.27
N ASN A 451 -7.70 -24.14 2.08
CA ASN A 451 -9.13 -24.34 1.90
C ASN A 451 -9.82 -22.98 2.01
N PRO A 452 -9.76 -22.16 0.95
CA PRO A 452 -10.22 -20.79 1.03
C PRO A 452 -11.75 -20.78 1.14
N ASP A 453 -12.28 -20.01 2.09
CA ASP A 453 -13.72 -19.87 2.28
C ASP A 453 -14.21 -18.70 1.45
N LEU A 454 -14.49 -19.01 0.19
CA LEU A 454 -14.86 -18.07 -0.85
C LEU A 454 -16.33 -18.23 -1.21
N TRP A 455 -16.90 -17.16 -1.73
CA TRP A 455 -18.09 -17.22 -2.54
C TRP A 455 -17.67 -17.56 -3.97
N ASP A 456 -17.97 -18.79 -4.38
CA ASP A 456 -17.74 -19.30 -5.72
C ASP A 456 -18.99 -20.05 -6.20
N GLU A 457 -19.91 -19.32 -6.81
CA GLU A 457 -21.19 -19.86 -7.28
C GLU A 457 -21.08 -20.59 -8.63
N THR A 458 -19.96 -21.26 -8.95
CA THR A 458 -19.68 -21.97 -10.24
C THR A 458 -18.91 -21.12 -11.28
N TRP A 459 -18.48 -19.91 -10.92
CA TRP A 459 -18.07 -18.88 -11.91
C TRP A 459 -16.65 -18.35 -11.74
N ASN A 460 -15.82 -18.97 -10.88
CA ASN A 460 -14.41 -18.61 -10.65
C ASN A 460 -14.20 -17.14 -10.19
N ILE A 461 -15.25 -16.51 -9.66
CA ILE A 461 -15.21 -15.13 -9.14
C ILE A 461 -14.26 -15.04 -7.93
N ASN A 462 -14.24 -16.09 -7.12
CA ASN A 462 -13.35 -16.26 -5.97
C ASN A 462 -13.38 -15.04 -5.03
N ALA A 463 -14.59 -14.59 -4.65
CA ALA A 463 -14.75 -13.48 -3.73
C ALA A 463 -14.59 -13.95 -2.29
N SER A 464 -13.78 -13.27 -1.49
CA SER A 464 -13.66 -13.60 -0.07
C SER A 464 -14.93 -13.26 0.69
N LYS A 465 -15.29 -14.08 1.68
CA LYS A 465 -16.39 -13.77 2.60
C LYS A 465 -15.90 -12.87 3.72
N LEU A 466 -16.81 -12.05 4.26
CA LEU A 466 -16.56 -11.24 5.45
C LEU A 466 -16.78 -12.05 6.72
N VAL A 467 -15.81 -12.00 7.62
CA VAL A 467 -15.81 -12.77 8.86
C VAL A 467 -15.26 -11.91 10.01
N MET A 468 -15.46 -12.38 11.24
CA MET A 468 -14.78 -11.86 12.42
C MET A 468 -13.48 -12.62 12.67
N GLY A 469 -12.39 -11.90 12.90
CA GLY A 469 -11.12 -12.48 13.32
C GLY A 469 -10.54 -11.74 14.52
N THR A 470 -9.61 -12.35 15.25
CA THR A 470 -8.86 -11.65 16.30
C THR A 470 -8.07 -10.50 15.69
N CYS A 471 -8.17 -9.30 16.27
CA CYS A 471 -7.44 -8.13 15.79
C CYS A 471 -5.92 -8.38 15.84
N ASN A 472 -5.28 -8.34 14.68
CA ASN A 472 -3.86 -8.64 14.50
C ASN A 472 -3.13 -7.58 13.64
N GLY A 473 -3.84 -6.58 13.14
CA GLY A 473 -3.25 -5.47 12.38
C GLY A 473 -2.84 -5.81 10.94
N THR A 474 -3.19 -7.00 10.45
CA THR A 474 -2.95 -7.40 9.06
C THR A 474 -3.77 -6.54 8.10
N ASP A 475 -3.33 -6.47 6.84
CA ASP A 475 -4.02 -5.68 5.80
C ASP A 475 -5.43 -6.23 5.50
N PHE A 476 -5.70 -7.51 5.83
CA PHE A 476 -7.03 -8.11 5.74
C PHE A 476 -8.05 -7.47 6.68
N GLN A 477 -7.59 -6.82 7.75
CA GLN A 477 -8.41 -6.12 8.74
C GLN A 477 -8.45 -4.61 8.52
N LYS A 478 -7.88 -4.12 7.41
CA LYS A 478 -7.81 -2.70 7.09
C LYS A 478 -8.88 -2.35 6.07
N TRP A 479 -9.59 -1.26 6.32
CA TRP A 479 -10.71 -0.80 5.51
C TRP A 479 -10.54 0.67 5.19
N ASN A 480 -10.58 1.03 3.92
CA ASN A 480 -10.31 2.39 3.43
C ASN A 480 -8.98 2.98 3.92
N ALA A 481 -7.99 2.12 4.17
CA ALA A 481 -6.69 2.58 4.59
C ALA A 481 -6.05 3.41 3.48
N SER A 482 -5.74 4.67 3.76
CA SER A 482 -4.80 5.39 2.92
C SER A 482 -3.44 4.69 2.98
N SER A 483 -2.53 5.06 2.08
CA SER A 483 -1.12 4.88 2.35
C SER A 483 -0.77 5.47 3.71
N VAL A 484 -0.57 4.59 4.70
CA VAL A 484 0.08 4.99 5.95
C VAL A 484 1.52 5.24 5.55
N SER A 485 1.85 6.49 5.22
CA SER A 485 3.23 6.90 5.06
C SER A 485 3.80 7.03 6.47
N THR A 486 4.61 6.07 6.89
CA THR A 486 5.48 6.32 8.04
C THR A 486 6.43 7.44 7.62
N ALA A 487 6.32 8.63 8.21
CA ALA A 487 7.24 9.72 7.89
C ALA A 487 8.68 9.22 8.09
N ALA A 488 9.58 9.58 7.18
CA ALA A 488 10.96 9.15 7.25
C ALA A 488 11.61 9.82 8.45
N THR A 489 11.81 9.06 9.53
CA THR A 489 12.35 9.59 10.79
C THR A 489 13.67 8.91 11.14
N VAL A 490 14.60 9.71 11.66
CA VAL A 490 15.80 9.22 12.33
C VAL A 490 15.48 9.10 13.82
N ARG A 491 15.82 7.95 14.43
CA ARG A 491 15.68 7.71 15.87
C ARG A 491 16.87 6.93 16.42
N ASP A 492 16.89 6.71 17.73
CA ASP A 492 17.86 5.87 18.43
C ASP A 492 19.32 6.30 18.21
N VAL A 493 19.58 7.61 18.16
CA VAL A 493 20.92 8.16 18.00
C VAL A 493 21.74 7.88 19.25
N THR A 494 22.83 7.14 19.12
CA THR A 494 23.70 6.74 20.23
C THR A 494 25.18 6.93 19.88
N GLU A 495 25.99 7.33 20.86
CA GLU A 495 27.46 7.41 20.77
C GLU A 495 28.07 6.23 21.54
N ARG A 496 29.15 5.65 20.99
CA ARG A 496 29.97 4.61 21.63
C ARG A 496 31.46 4.93 21.57
#